data_AF-A0A1E3R948-F1
#
_entry.id   AF-A0A1E3R948-F1
#
_cell.length_a   1.000
_cell.length_b   1.000
_cell.length_c   1.000
_cell.angle_alpha   90.00
_cell.angle_beta   90.00
_cell.angle_gamma   90.00
#
_symmetry.space_group_name_H-M   'P 1'
#
loop_
_entity.id
_entity.type
_entity.pdbx_description
1 polymer ?
#
loop_
_entity_poly.entity_id
_entity_poly.type
_entity_poly.pdbx_seq_one_letter_code
_entity_poly.pdbx_strand_id
1 'polypeptide(L)'
;MSLKQKLPFLRWSVWRFALGMPGFAKTGQIGDGREQACAAFVEQHARRGDVDDVLSAMDDFAYKKSMLMNVGDEKGALLDAAVRRADPRLVLELGTYCGYGALRLARAAPSARVVSVEFSAANAEVARRIWAHAGVDDRVTCVVGTLGDGGTTLDVLATEHGFTAGTLDVMFIDHDKRAYLTDLQSVLDRGWLHTGSIVVADNVRIPGAPKYRAYMADQQDKLWRTVEHKTHVEYQSMLPDLVLESEYLGG
;
A
#
# COMPACT_ATOMS: atom_id res chain seq x y z
N MET A 1 9.93 -21.18 14.60
CA MET A 1 9.55 -21.20 13.18
C MET A 1 9.39 -22.63 12.68
N SER A 2 8.24 -22.96 12.09
CA SER A 2 7.89 -24.27 11.51
C SER A 2 8.56 -24.52 10.15
N LEU A 3 8.80 -25.79 9.77
CA LEU A 3 9.37 -26.17 8.47
C LEU A 3 8.57 -25.61 7.27
N LYS A 4 7.24 -25.47 7.42
CA LYS A 4 6.34 -24.88 6.41
C LYS A 4 6.48 -23.36 6.28
N GLN A 5 6.98 -22.67 7.31
CA GLN A 5 7.32 -21.24 7.23
C GLN A 5 8.63 -21.01 6.47
N LYS A 6 9.54 -22.00 6.46
CA LYS A 6 10.83 -21.92 5.76
C LYS A 6 10.75 -22.32 4.28
N LEU A 7 9.73 -23.07 3.86
CA LEU A 7 9.56 -23.57 2.49
C LEU A 7 8.16 -23.20 1.94
N PRO A 8 7.99 -21.98 1.38
CA PRO A 8 6.69 -21.45 0.97
C PRO A 8 5.97 -22.32 -0.06
N PHE A 9 6.70 -22.96 -0.97
CA PHE A 9 6.16 -23.80 -2.05
C PHE A 9 5.50 -25.11 -1.57
N LEU A 10 5.71 -25.51 -0.32
CA LEU A 10 5.00 -26.65 0.30
C LEU A 10 3.58 -26.28 0.76
N ARG A 11 3.19 -25.00 0.69
CA ARG A 11 1.85 -24.54 1.07
C ARG A 11 0.94 -24.57 -0.17
N TRP A 12 -0.13 -25.35 -0.10
CA TRP A 12 -1.16 -25.40 -1.16
C TRP A 12 -1.70 -24.02 -1.54
N SER A 13 -1.78 -23.09 -0.59
CA SER A 13 -2.17 -21.70 -0.84
C SER A 13 -1.28 -20.96 -1.84
N VAL A 14 0.01 -21.29 -1.92
CA VAL A 14 0.97 -20.67 -2.86
C VAL A 14 0.69 -21.15 -4.28
N TRP A 15 0.31 -22.41 -4.46
CA TRP A 15 -0.12 -22.93 -5.76
C TRP A 15 -1.42 -22.30 -6.23
N ARG A 16 -2.43 -22.17 -5.35
CA ARG A 16 -3.67 -21.45 -5.68
C ARG A 16 -3.40 -19.99 -6.03
N PHE A 17 -2.47 -19.35 -5.33
CA PHE A 17 -2.04 -17.99 -5.62
C PHE A 17 -1.48 -17.89 -7.04
N ALA A 18 -0.47 -18.71 -7.35
CA ALA A 18 0.16 -18.73 -8.67
C ALA A 18 -0.84 -18.98 -9.81
N LEU A 19 -1.83 -19.85 -9.60
CA LEU A 19 -2.89 -20.12 -10.58
C LEU A 19 -3.83 -18.92 -10.81
N GLY A 20 -4.08 -18.09 -9.79
CA GLY A 20 -4.95 -16.91 -9.89
C GLY A 20 -4.26 -15.63 -10.35
N MET A 21 -2.93 -15.55 -10.28
CA MET A 21 -2.15 -14.36 -10.67
C MET A 21 -2.47 -13.79 -12.07
N PRO A 22 -2.72 -14.59 -13.12
CA PRO A 22 -3.09 -14.03 -14.43
C PRO A 22 -4.39 -13.23 -14.42
N GLY A 23 -5.33 -13.56 -13.52
CA GLY A 23 -6.59 -12.85 -13.35
C GLY A 23 -6.44 -11.56 -12.53
N PHE A 24 -5.48 -11.51 -11.61
CA PHE A 24 -5.29 -10.39 -10.69
C PHE A 24 -5.10 -9.06 -11.40
N ALA A 25 -4.31 -9.02 -12.47
CA ALA A 25 -4.07 -7.79 -13.23
C ALA A 25 -5.35 -7.19 -13.88
N LYS A 26 -6.42 -7.99 -14.01
CA LYS A 26 -7.70 -7.55 -14.59
C LYS A 26 -8.75 -7.22 -13.52
N THR A 27 -8.76 -7.95 -12.41
CA THR A 27 -9.86 -7.91 -11.43
C THR A 27 -9.45 -7.37 -10.07
N GLY A 28 -8.15 -7.35 -9.78
CA GLY A 28 -7.58 -7.01 -8.47
C GLY A 28 -7.75 -8.11 -7.44
N GLN A 29 -8.35 -9.23 -7.83
CA GLN A 29 -8.63 -10.35 -6.96
C GLN A 29 -7.85 -11.56 -7.48
N ILE A 30 -7.33 -12.38 -6.57
CA ILE A 30 -6.75 -13.67 -6.97
C ILE A 30 -7.84 -14.61 -7.50
N GLY A 31 -9.09 -14.42 -7.07
CA GLY A 31 -10.26 -15.14 -7.59
C GLY A 31 -10.52 -16.49 -6.92
N ASP A 32 -9.81 -16.81 -5.84
CA ASP A 32 -10.02 -18.02 -5.02
C ASP A 32 -10.68 -17.75 -3.67
N GLY A 33 -11.25 -16.55 -3.51
CA GLY A 33 -12.00 -16.10 -2.33
C GLY A 33 -11.13 -15.72 -1.12
N ARG A 34 -9.79 -15.63 -1.29
CA ARG A 34 -8.89 -15.36 -0.17
C ARG A 34 -9.09 -13.98 0.45
N GLU A 35 -9.46 -13.00 -0.35
CA GLU A 35 -9.65 -11.61 0.09
C GLU A 35 -10.84 -11.54 1.05
N GLN A 36 -11.97 -12.15 0.68
CA GLN A 36 -13.15 -12.24 1.53
C GLN A 36 -12.89 -13.11 2.77
N ALA A 37 -12.12 -14.20 2.60
CA ALA A 37 -11.72 -15.05 3.72
C ALA A 37 -10.80 -14.34 4.70
N CYS A 38 -9.97 -13.39 4.24
CA CYS A 38 -9.14 -12.55 5.11
C CYS A 38 -10.01 -11.65 6.01
N ALA A 39 -10.98 -10.92 5.42
CA ALA A 39 -11.91 -10.10 6.19
C ALA A 39 -12.70 -10.93 7.22
N ALA A 40 -13.24 -12.08 6.82
CA ALA A 40 -13.95 -12.96 7.73
C ALA A 40 -13.05 -13.51 8.85
N PHE A 41 -11.77 -13.79 8.54
CA PHE A 41 -10.82 -14.23 9.55
C PHE A 41 -10.53 -13.13 10.58
N VAL A 42 -10.31 -11.89 10.13
CA VAL A 42 -10.12 -10.72 11.00
C VAL A 42 -11.33 -10.53 11.91
N GLU A 43 -12.54 -10.50 11.36
CA GLU A 43 -13.78 -10.29 12.13
C GLU A 43 -13.99 -11.36 13.21
N GLN A 44 -13.52 -12.58 12.98
CA GLN A 44 -13.67 -13.70 13.91
C GLN A 44 -12.56 -13.81 14.97
N HIS A 45 -11.35 -13.33 14.66
CA HIS A 45 -10.15 -13.63 15.47
C HIS A 45 -9.49 -12.39 16.08
N ALA A 46 -9.75 -11.18 15.57
CA ALA A 46 -9.20 -9.94 16.11
C ALA A 46 -10.22 -9.20 16.98
N ARG A 47 -9.74 -8.54 18.02
CA ARG A 47 -10.52 -7.64 18.87
C ARG A 47 -10.98 -6.42 18.07
N ARG A 48 -12.27 -6.12 18.15
CA ARG A 48 -12.85 -4.94 17.48
C ARG A 48 -12.29 -3.65 18.07
N GLY A 49 -11.90 -2.70 17.22
CA GLY A 49 -11.30 -1.43 17.63
C GLY A 49 -9.82 -1.52 18.02
N ASP A 50 -9.15 -2.66 17.78
CA ASP A 50 -7.72 -2.84 18.06
C ASP A 50 -6.96 -3.04 16.74
N VAL A 51 -6.32 -1.96 16.26
CA VAL A 51 -5.59 -1.95 14.99
C VAL A 51 -4.41 -2.93 14.99
N ASP A 52 -3.71 -3.07 16.11
CA ASP A 52 -2.56 -3.98 16.21
C ASP A 52 -3.00 -5.45 16.18
N ASP A 53 -4.11 -5.77 16.84
CA ASP A 53 -4.69 -7.12 16.81
C ASP A 53 -5.19 -7.48 15.41
N VAL A 54 -5.78 -6.51 14.70
CA VAL A 54 -6.24 -6.69 13.32
C VAL A 54 -5.07 -6.93 12.36
N LEU A 55 -4.01 -6.11 12.43
CA LEU A 55 -2.79 -6.33 11.62
C LEU A 55 -2.20 -7.71 11.91
N SER A 56 -2.09 -8.08 13.19
CA SER A 56 -1.60 -9.40 13.59
C SER A 56 -2.45 -10.55 13.03
N ALA A 57 -3.78 -10.42 13.04
CA ALA A 57 -4.68 -11.42 12.46
C ALA A 57 -4.54 -11.53 10.93
N MET A 58 -4.33 -10.41 10.23
CA MET A 58 -4.07 -10.42 8.78
C MET A 58 -2.76 -11.15 8.45
N ASP A 59 -1.69 -10.88 9.21
CA ASP A 59 -0.42 -11.58 9.03
C ASP A 59 -0.53 -13.06 9.38
N ASP A 60 -1.24 -13.40 10.45
CA ASP A 60 -1.52 -14.79 10.80
C ASP A 60 -2.29 -15.53 9.69
N PHE A 61 -3.26 -14.87 9.07
CA PHE A 61 -3.94 -15.40 7.89
C PHE A 61 -2.97 -15.60 6.72
N ALA A 62 -2.14 -14.60 6.41
CA ALA A 62 -1.15 -14.64 5.34
C ALA A 62 -0.13 -15.79 5.54
N TYR A 63 0.35 -15.98 6.77
CA TYR A 63 1.33 -17.01 7.13
C TYR A 63 0.75 -18.40 7.27
N LYS A 64 -0.47 -18.55 7.82
CA LYS A 64 -1.01 -19.86 8.25
C LYS A 64 -2.11 -20.39 7.34
N LYS A 65 -2.85 -19.53 6.64
CA LYS A 65 -4.04 -19.90 5.86
C LYS A 65 -3.84 -19.70 4.37
N SER A 66 -3.77 -18.45 3.91
CA SER A 66 -3.66 -18.10 2.49
C SER A 66 -2.74 -16.92 2.31
N MET A 67 -1.75 -17.06 1.44
CA MET A 67 -0.80 -15.97 1.14
C MET A 67 -1.54 -14.73 0.61
N LEU A 68 -1.16 -13.55 1.08
CA LEU A 68 -1.65 -12.25 0.62
C LEU A 68 -0.50 -11.48 -0.03
N MET A 69 -0.83 -10.44 -0.79
CA MET A 69 0.13 -9.49 -1.39
C MET A 69 0.24 -8.22 -0.55
N ASN A 70 0.22 -8.34 0.78
CA ASN A 70 0.42 -7.19 1.66
C ASN A 70 1.92 -6.90 1.78
N VAL A 71 2.30 -5.63 1.97
CA VAL A 71 3.68 -5.15 2.22
C VAL A 71 4.46 -5.93 3.29
N GLY A 72 3.76 -6.58 4.22
CA GLY A 72 4.34 -7.45 5.26
C GLY A 72 5.12 -6.70 6.35
N ASP A 73 5.64 -7.45 7.33
CA ASP A 73 6.20 -6.89 8.57
C ASP A 73 7.46 -6.04 8.38
N GLU A 74 8.42 -6.54 7.59
CA GLU A 74 9.74 -5.91 7.41
C GLU A 74 9.62 -4.55 6.71
N LYS A 75 8.98 -4.53 5.53
CA LYS A 75 8.79 -3.31 4.75
C LYS A 75 7.78 -2.37 5.40
N GLY A 76 6.77 -2.93 6.06
CA GLY A 76 5.84 -2.15 6.84
C GLY A 76 6.51 -1.39 8.00
N ALA A 77 7.57 -1.91 8.61
CA ALA A 77 8.30 -1.18 9.66
C ALA A 77 9.03 0.06 9.11
N LEU A 78 9.55 -0.01 7.88
CA LEU A 78 10.14 1.14 7.19
C LEU A 78 9.08 2.18 6.87
N LEU A 79 7.92 1.75 6.35
CA LEU A 79 6.78 2.63 6.10
C LEU A 79 6.33 3.33 7.38
N ASP A 80 6.15 2.59 8.47
CA ASP A 80 5.76 3.15 9.77
C ASP A 80 6.78 4.19 10.27
N ALA A 81 8.08 3.94 10.07
CA ALA A 81 9.14 4.87 10.48
C ALA A 81 9.15 6.16 9.64
N ALA A 82 8.93 6.06 8.32
CA ALA A 82 8.82 7.21 7.44
C ALA A 82 7.60 8.07 7.79
N VAL A 83 6.43 7.44 7.98
CA VAL A 83 5.18 8.12 8.33
C VAL A 83 5.29 8.82 9.69
N ARG A 84 5.84 8.15 10.71
CA ARG A 84 6.03 8.79 12.04
C ARG A 84 6.98 9.97 11.99
N ARG A 85 8.01 9.93 11.14
CA ARG A 85 8.95 11.05 10.97
C ARG A 85 8.29 12.23 10.23
N ALA A 86 7.42 11.95 9.27
CA ALA A 86 6.69 12.97 8.53
C ALA A 86 5.60 13.66 9.37
N ASP A 87 5.03 12.98 10.37
CA ASP A 87 3.88 13.44 11.16
C ASP A 87 2.73 14.02 10.27
N PRO A 88 2.23 13.22 9.30
CA PRO A 88 1.36 13.74 8.26
C PRO A 88 -0.05 14.06 8.78
N ARG A 89 -0.74 14.96 8.07
CA ARG A 89 -2.17 15.23 8.24
C ARG A 89 -3.00 14.57 7.14
N LEU A 90 -2.46 14.46 5.93
CA LEU A 90 -3.09 13.84 4.77
C LEU A 90 -2.13 12.85 4.10
N VAL A 91 -2.61 11.62 3.94
CA VAL A 91 -1.87 10.53 3.30
C VAL A 91 -2.66 9.99 2.11
N LEU A 92 -1.98 9.80 0.98
CA LEU A 92 -2.50 9.10 -0.19
C LEU A 92 -1.87 7.72 -0.29
N GLU A 93 -2.67 6.67 -0.36
CA GLU A 93 -2.23 5.34 -0.75
C GLU A 93 -2.73 5.02 -2.16
N LEU A 94 -1.85 4.49 -3.02
CA LEU A 94 -2.22 3.94 -4.32
C LEU A 94 -2.04 2.41 -4.28
N GLY A 95 -3.17 1.70 -4.27
CA GLY A 95 -3.24 0.24 -4.11
C GLY A 95 -3.70 -0.13 -2.70
N THR A 96 -4.99 -0.48 -2.55
CA THR A 96 -5.56 -0.82 -1.25
C THR A 96 -5.49 -2.32 -0.95
N TYR A 97 -5.80 -3.16 -1.94
CA TYR A 97 -6.00 -4.60 -1.79
C TYR A 97 -6.93 -4.94 -0.59
N CYS A 98 -6.44 -5.66 0.42
CA CYS A 98 -7.21 -5.99 1.63
C CYS A 98 -7.14 -4.89 2.70
N GLY A 99 -6.52 -3.74 2.43
CA GLY A 99 -6.48 -2.58 3.33
C GLY A 99 -5.37 -2.62 4.38
N TYR A 100 -4.40 -3.53 4.26
CA TYR A 100 -3.30 -3.68 5.22
C TYR A 100 -2.38 -2.44 5.26
N GLY A 101 -2.00 -1.91 4.10
CA GLY A 101 -1.15 -0.72 4.01
C GLY A 101 -1.80 0.50 4.68
N ALA A 102 -3.03 0.84 4.31
CA ALA A 102 -3.83 1.88 4.97
C ALA A 102 -3.93 1.71 6.50
N LEU A 103 -4.09 0.48 7.02
CA LEU A 103 -4.09 0.25 8.47
C LEU A 103 -2.76 0.60 9.12
N ARG A 104 -1.64 0.25 8.47
CA ARG A 104 -0.31 0.62 8.96
C ARG A 104 -0.11 2.13 8.95
N LEU A 105 -0.53 2.81 7.87
CA LEU A 105 -0.50 4.27 7.77
C LEU A 105 -1.31 4.92 8.90
N ALA A 106 -2.55 4.48 9.11
CA ALA A 106 -3.43 5.00 10.15
C ALA A 106 -2.93 4.72 11.57
N ARG A 107 -2.26 3.58 11.79
CA ARG A 107 -1.59 3.27 13.05
C ARG A 107 -0.38 4.17 13.29
N ALA A 108 0.43 4.40 12.26
CA ALA A 108 1.66 5.17 12.34
C ALA A 108 1.40 6.67 12.50
N ALA A 109 0.29 7.18 11.96
CA ALA A 109 -0.17 8.56 12.13
C ALA A 109 -1.66 8.61 12.53
N PRO A 110 -1.98 8.47 13.83
CA PRO A 110 -3.37 8.44 14.30
C PRO A 110 -4.18 9.72 14.02
N SER A 111 -3.54 10.87 13.90
CA SER A 111 -4.22 12.13 13.55
C SER A 111 -4.39 12.34 12.04
N ALA A 112 -3.77 11.50 11.21
CA ALA A 112 -3.81 11.64 9.77
C ALA A 112 -5.13 11.10 9.20
N ARG A 113 -5.60 11.75 8.14
CA ARG A 113 -6.58 11.18 7.23
C ARG A 113 -5.86 10.40 6.14
N VAL A 114 -6.23 9.15 5.96
CA VAL A 114 -5.68 8.26 4.92
C VAL A 114 -6.73 8.07 3.84
N VAL A 115 -6.39 8.42 2.60
CA VAL A 115 -7.24 8.16 1.43
C VAL A 115 -6.51 7.17 0.56
N SER A 116 -7.12 6.01 0.34
CA SER A 116 -6.55 4.93 -0.46
C SER A 116 -7.33 4.78 -1.76
N VAL A 117 -6.63 4.61 -2.88
CA VAL A 117 -7.21 4.42 -4.21
C VAL A 117 -7.10 2.95 -4.60
N GLU A 118 -8.25 2.34 -4.93
CA GLU A 118 -8.36 0.94 -5.30
C GLU A 118 -9.11 0.77 -6.61
N PHE A 119 -8.55 0.02 -7.56
CA PHE A 119 -9.23 -0.19 -8.83
C PHE A 119 -10.37 -1.23 -8.72
N SER A 120 -10.27 -2.19 -7.80
CA SER A 120 -11.25 -3.25 -7.62
C SER A 120 -12.27 -2.89 -6.55
N ALA A 121 -13.52 -2.65 -6.97
CA ALA A 121 -14.62 -2.40 -6.03
C ALA A 121 -14.79 -3.52 -4.98
N ALA A 122 -14.49 -4.77 -5.34
CA ALA A 122 -14.53 -5.91 -4.43
C ALA A 122 -13.43 -5.85 -3.35
N ASN A 123 -12.21 -5.42 -3.71
CA ASN A 123 -11.14 -5.15 -2.74
C ASN A 123 -11.51 -3.99 -1.82
N ALA A 124 -12.06 -2.92 -2.38
CA ALA A 124 -12.49 -1.76 -1.60
C ALA A 124 -13.53 -2.15 -0.53
N GLU A 125 -14.47 -3.04 -0.87
CA GLU A 125 -15.43 -3.57 0.10
C GLU A 125 -14.75 -4.42 1.20
N VAL A 126 -13.82 -5.30 0.84
CA VAL A 126 -13.03 -6.10 1.79
C VAL A 126 -12.25 -5.19 2.75
N ALA A 127 -11.57 -4.18 2.22
CA ALA A 127 -10.79 -3.24 3.00
C ALA A 127 -11.67 -2.42 3.96
N ARG A 128 -12.81 -1.90 3.49
CA ARG A 128 -13.77 -1.15 4.33
C ARG A 128 -14.28 -1.99 5.50
N ARG A 129 -14.58 -3.28 5.29
CA ARG A 129 -14.99 -4.19 6.38
C ARG A 129 -13.89 -4.32 7.43
N ILE A 130 -12.66 -4.54 6.99
CA ILE A 130 -11.51 -4.69 7.87
C ILE A 130 -11.26 -3.38 8.66
N TRP A 131 -11.34 -2.22 8.01
CA TRP A 131 -11.14 -0.91 8.66
C TRP A 131 -12.24 -0.58 9.66
N ALA A 132 -13.50 -0.89 9.34
CA ALA A 132 -14.62 -0.73 10.27
C ALA A 132 -14.52 -1.68 11.47
N HIS A 133 -13.91 -2.86 11.31
CA HIS A 133 -13.61 -3.75 12.44
C HIS A 133 -12.44 -3.23 13.28
N ALA A 134 -11.42 -2.66 12.63
CA ALA A 134 -10.28 -2.03 13.29
C ALA A 134 -10.62 -0.70 13.99
N GLY A 135 -11.77 -0.09 13.66
CA GLY A 135 -12.24 1.16 14.25
C GLY A 135 -11.48 2.39 13.73
N VAL A 136 -11.15 2.41 12.44
CA VAL A 136 -10.45 3.53 11.78
C VAL A 136 -11.21 4.10 10.57
N ASP A 137 -12.45 3.66 10.36
CA ASP A 137 -13.31 4.05 9.24
C ASP A 137 -13.75 5.53 9.27
N ASP A 138 -13.50 6.22 10.38
CA ASP A 138 -13.68 7.67 10.52
C ASP A 138 -12.58 8.49 9.81
N ARG A 139 -11.38 7.93 9.63
CA ARG A 139 -10.20 8.61 9.08
C ARG A 139 -9.53 7.88 7.92
N VAL A 140 -9.90 6.64 7.64
CA VAL A 140 -9.43 5.86 6.50
C VAL A 140 -10.56 5.68 5.49
N THR A 141 -10.36 6.15 4.27
CA THR A 141 -11.36 6.08 3.20
C THR A 141 -10.78 5.44 1.96
N CYS A 142 -11.60 4.68 1.23
CA CYS A 142 -11.23 4.10 -0.07
C CYS A 142 -12.03 4.75 -1.20
N VAL A 143 -11.33 5.27 -2.20
CA VAL A 143 -11.87 5.75 -3.49
C VAL A 143 -11.68 4.65 -4.52
N VAL A 144 -12.76 4.25 -5.19
CA VAL A 144 -12.69 3.22 -6.23
C VAL A 144 -12.32 3.86 -7.57
N GLY A 145 -11.15 3.53 -8.12
CA GLY A 145 -10.66 4.10 -9.37
C GLY A 145 -9.16 3.88 -9.60
N THR A 146 -8.59 4.59 -10.57
CA THR A 146 -7.15 4.65 -10.84
C THR A 146 -6.77 6.08 -11.22
N LEU A 147 -5.54 6.53 -10.97
CA LEU A 147 -5.14 7.87 -11.39
C LEU A 147 -5.02 8.00 -12.93
N GLY A 148 -4.93 6.87 -13.64
CA GLY A 148 -4.90 6.79 -15.10
C GLY A 148 -6.27 6.86 -15.79
N ASP A 149 -7.37 7.12 -15.07
CA ASP A 149 -8.75 7.11 -15.59
C ASP A 149 -9.18 8.41 -16.29
N GLY A 150 -8.23 9.13 -16.88
CA GLY A 150 -8.47 10.42 -17.53
C GLY A 150 -8.68 11.58 -16.55
N GLY A 151 -8.34 11.39 -15.27
CA GLY A 151 -8.39 12.43 -14.24
C GLY A 151 -9.66 12.42 -13.38
N THR A 152 -10.57 11.48 -13.62
CA THR A 152 -11.81 11.34 -12.84
C THR A 152 -11.49 11.09 -11.37
N THR A 153 -10.61 10.13 -11.07
CA THR A 153 -10.19 9.85 -9.68
C THR A 153 -9.43 11.03 -9.08
N LEU A 154 -8.57 11.71 -9.85
CA LEU A 154 -7.86 12.90 -9.39
C LEU A 154 -8.82 14.04 -9.02
N ASP A 155 -9.89 14.22 -9.79
CA ASP A 155 -10.92 15.24 -9.52
C ASP A 155 -11.75 14.89 -8.28
N VAL A 156 -12.10 13.61 -8.07
CA VAL A 156 -12.75 13.15 -6.82
C VAL A 156 -11.85 13.40 -5.62
N LEU A 157 -10.56 13.06 -5.71
CA LEU A 157 -9.59 13.34 -4.65
C LEU A 157 -9.54 14.85 -4.34
N ALA A 158 -9.49 15.69 -5.37
CA ALA A 158 -9.44 17.14 -5.18
C ALA A 158 -10.72 17.71 -4.54
N THR A 159 -11.88 17.32 -5.07
CA THR A 159 -13.16 17.95 -4.72
C THR A 159 -13.80 17.40 -3.45
N GLU A 160 -13.68 16.09 -3.20
CA GLU A 160 -14.33 15.41 -2.07
C GLU A 160 -13.35 15.10 -0.94
N HIS A 161 -12.07 14.92 -1.27
CA HIS A 161 -11.06 14.54 -0.30
C HIS A 161 -10.00 15.62 -0.06
N GLY A 162 -10.21 16.86 -0.49
CA GLY A 162 -9.39 18.01 -0.08
C GLY A 162 -7.93 17.94 -0.52
N PHE A 163 -7.64 17.21 -1.60
CA PHE A 163 -6.32 17.21 -2.23
C PHE A 163 -6.16 18.49 -3.06
N THR A 164 -5.45 19.47 -2.49
CA THR A 164 -5.18 20.77 -3.11
C THR A 164 -3.68 21.05 -3.11
N ALA A 165 -3.28 22.20 -3.64
CA ALA A 165 -1.86 22.52 -3.78
C ALA A 165 -1.14 22.47 -2.41
N GLY A 166 -0.08 21.67 -2.31
CA GLY A 166 0.74 21.54 -1.12
C GLY A 166 0.08 20.90 0.11
N THR A 167 -1.02 20.15 -0.04
CA THR A 167 -1.69 19.49 1.10
C THR A 167 -1.29 18.03 1.33
N LEU A 168 -0.61 17.40 0.39
CA LEU A 168 -0.26 15.98 0.48
C LEU A 168 1.08 15.80 1.20
N ASP A 169 1.04 15.31 2.44
CA ASP A 169 2.24 15.13 3.26
C ASP A 169 2.96 13.82 2.92
N VAL A 170 2.22 12.72 2.76
CA VAL A 170 2.79 11.40 2.45
C VAL A 170 2.01 10.70 1.34
N MET A 171 2.75 10.14 0.38
CA MET A 171 2.20 9.27 -0.66
C MET A 171 2.83 7.88 -0.56
N PHE A 172 2.02 6.83 -0.44
CA PHE A 172 2.46 5.45 -0.49
C PHE A 172 2.02 4.81 -1.80
N ILE A 173 2.96 4.23 -2.54
CA ILE A 173 2.73 3.64 -3.86
C ILE A 173 2.97 2.13 -3.80
N ASP A 174 1.89 1.36 -3.88
CA ASP A 174 1.90 -0.11 -3.86
C ASP A 174 0.85 -0.75 -4.80
N HIS A 175 0.76 -0.25 -6.03
CA HIS A 175 -0.16 -0.76 -7.06
C HIS A 175 0.59 -1.32 -8.29
N ASP A 176 0.00 -1.25 -9.47
CA ASP A 176 0.64 -1.61 -10.75
C ASP A 176 1.94 -0.82 -10.96
N LYS A 177 3.08 -1.52 -10.88
CA LYS A 177 4.43 -0.95 -10.99
C LYS A 177 4.68 -0.21 -12.31
N ARG A 178 3.88 -0.46 -13.35
CA ARG A 178 3.97 0.24 -14.64
C ARG A 178 3.46 1.69 -14.57
N ALA A 179 2.55 1.97 -13.64
CA ALA A 179 1.88 3.27 -13.47
C ALA A 179 2.56 4.17 -12.42
N TYR A 180 3.52 3.67 -11.64
CA TYR A 180 4.17 4.43 -10.57
C TYR A 180 4.66 5.81 -10.99
N LEU A 181 5.37 5.89 -12.12
CA LEU A 181 5.93 7.15 -12.60
C LEU A 181 4.84 8.09 -13.13
N THR A 182 3.88 7.57 -13.90
CA THR A 182 2.80 8.40 -14.47
C THR A 182 1.88 8.93 -13.38
N ASP A 183 1.65 8.14 -12.34
CA ASP A 183 0.80 8.50 -11.21
C ASP A 183 1.50 9.52 -10.31
N LEU A 184 2.81 9.36 -10.06
CA LEU A 184 3.62 10.38 -9.39
C LEU A 184 3.61 11.71 -10.17
N GLN A 185 3.79 11.65 -11.49
CA GLN A 185 3.75 12.84 -12.35
C GLN A 185 2.38 13.52 -12.30
N SER A 186 1.29 12.75 -12.30
CA SER A 186 -0.06 13.31 -12.17
C SER A 186 -0.28 14.04 -10.84
N VAL A 187 0.29 13.52 -9.75
CA VAL A 187 0.26 14.17 -8.42
C VAL A 187 1.13 15.44 -8.40
N LEU A 188 2.29 15.42 -9.05
CA LEU A 188 3.16 16.59 -9.21
C LEU A 188 2.51 17.68 -10.07
N ASP A 189 1.88 17.32 -11.18
CA ASP A 189 1.20 18.24 -12.10
C ASP A 189 0.00 18.94 -11.43
N ARG A 190 -0.66 18.24 -10.49
CA ARG A 190 -1.70 18.82 -9.63
C ARG A 190 -1.15 19.73 -8.53
N GLY A 191 0.18 19.75 -8.33
CA GLY A 191 0.86 20.55 -7.32
C GLY A 191 0.57 20.13 -5.88
N TRP A 192 0.14 18.88 -5.64
CA TRP A 192 -0.35 18.46 -4.33
C TRP A 192 0.76 18.32 -3.28
N LEU A 193 1.99 18.07 -3.71
CA LEU A 193 3.15 17.94 -2.82
C LEU A 193 3.69 19.33 -2.42
N HIS A 194 4.22 19.42 -1.22
CA HIS A 194 4.96 20.57 -0.70
C HIS A 194 6.40 20.14 -0.38
N THR A 195 7.33 21.10 -0.24
CA THR A 195 8.68 20.77 0.24
C THR A 195 8.59 20.02 1.57
N GLY A 196 9.27 18.87 1.65
CA GLY A 196 9.22 17.95 2.78
C GLY A 196 8.19 16.82 2.65
N SER A 197 7.30 16.82 1.65
CA SER A 197 6.42 15.68 1.38
C SER A 197 7.25 14.42 1.13
N ILE A 198 6.78 13.27 1.64
CA ILE A 198 7.49 11.99 1.50
C ILE A 198 6.71 11.06 0.58
N VAL A 199 7.38 10.52 -0.43
CA VAL A 199 6.87 9.43 -1.27
C VAL A 199 7.57 8.14 -0.90
N VAL A 200 6.81 7.12 -0.50
CA VAL A 200 7.30 5.76 -0.25
C VAL A 200 6.79 4.84 -1.34
N ALA A 201 7.69 4.21 -2.09
CA ALA A 201 7.34 3.30 -3.18
C ALA A 201 7.85 1.88 -2.90
N ASP A 202 6.92 0.92 -2.92
CA ASP A 202 7.21 -0.48 -2.62
C ASP A 202 7.48 -1.33 -3.87
N ASN A 203 8.28 -2.38 -3.70
CA ASN A 203 8.71 -3.35 -4.72
C ASN A 203 9.39 -2.75 -5.95
N VAL A 204 10.25 -1.74 -5.77
CA VAL A 204 10.89 -1.10 -6.92
C VAL A 204 11.93 -2.00 -7.60
N ARG A 205 12.30 -3.15 -6.99
CA ARG A 205 13.24 -4.13 -7.54
C ARG A 205 12.55 -5.34 -8.15
N ILE A 206 11.62 -6.00 -7.44
CA ILE A 206 10.89 -7.17 -7.92
C ILE A 206 9.43 -7.04 -7.48
N PRO A 207 8.45 -6.91 -8.39
CA PRO A 207 8.53 -7.10 -9.84
C PRO A 207 9.22 -5.95 -10.61
N GLY A 208 9.48 -4.83 -9.94
CA GLY A 208 10.35 -3.76 -10.43
C GLY A 208 9.63 -2.60 -11.09
N ALA A 209 10.04 -1.37 -10.77
CA ALA A 209 9.54 -0.13 -11.37
C ALA A 209 10.70 0.65 -12.03
N PRO A 210 11.30 0.14 -13.13
CA PRO A 210 12.55 0.68 -13.66
C PRO A 210 12.44 2.14 -14.13
N LYS A 211 11.30 2.53 -14.71
CA LYS A 211 11.05 3.92 -15.13
C LYS A 211 11.00 4.86 -13.93
N TYR A 212 10.27 4.48 -12.87
CA TYR A 212 10.19 5.24 -11.63
C TYR A 212 11.56 5.39 -10.97
N ARG A 213 12.31 4.29 -10.85
CA ARG A 213 13.66 4.29 -10.27
C ARG A 213 14.64 5.15 -11.07
N ALA A 214 14.61 5.05 -12.40
CA ALA A 214 15.44 5.88 -13.27
C ALA A 214 15.13 7.37 -13.11
N TYR A 215 13.84 7.72 -13.00
CA TYR A 215 13.40 9.09 -12.73
C TYR A 215 13.92 9.58 -11.37
N MET A 216 13.74 8.79 -10.29
CA MET A 216 14.23 9.19 -8.96
C MET A 216 15.75 9.37 -8.92
N ALA A 217 16.50 8.53 -9.63
CA ALA A 217 17.95 8.68 -9.75
C ALA A 217 18.34 9.94 -10.55
N ASP A 218 17.64 10.27 -11.63
CA ASP A 218 17.89 11.49 -12.41
C ASP A 218 17.55 12.76 -11.63
N GLN A 219 16.53 12.70 -10.78
CA GLN A 219 16.04 13.85 -10.01
C GLN A 219 16.66 13.99 -8.62
N GLN A 220 17.63 13.12 -8.29
CA GLN A 220 18.36 13.15 -7.04
C GLN A 220 19.06 14.50 -6.84
N ASP A 221 18.84 15.10 -5.67
CA ASP A 221 19.31 16.43 -5.26
C ASP A 221 18.87 17.60 -6.16
N LYS A 222 17.87 17.36 -7.04
CA LYS A 222 17.20 18.38 -7.87
C LYS A 222 15.77 18.62 -7.36
N LEU A 223 14.91 17.62 -7.54
CA LEU A 223 13.52 17.64 -7.05
C LEU A 223 13.31 16.68 -5.89
N TRP A 224 14.17 15.67 -5.75
CA TRP A 224 14.00 14.59 -4.79
C TRP A 224 15.29 14.31 -4.04
N ARG A 225 15.19 14.00 -2.76
CA ARG A 225 16.22 13.31 -2.01
C ARG A 225 15.74 11.89 -1.72
N THR A 226 16.33 10.91 -2.39
CA THR A 226 15.91 9.51 -2.32
C THR A 226 16.88 8.65 -1.52
N VAL A 227 16.35 7.82 -0.63
CA VAL A 227 17.06 6.77 0.09
C VAL A 227 16.55 5.41 -0.38
N GLU A 228 17.47 4.52 -0.78
CA GLU A 228 17.15 3.12 -1.09
C GLU A 228 17.27 2.26 0.18
N HIS A 229 16.18 1.62 0.58
CA HIS A 229 16.17 0.65 1.67
C HIS A 229 16.20 -0.76 1.10
N LYS A 230 17.23 -1.55 1.45
CA LYS A 230 17.36 -2.96 1.06
C LYS A 230 16.47 -3.82 1.94
N THR A 231 15.54 -4.54 1.31
CA THR A 231 14.53 -5.36 1.99
C THR A 231 14.44 -6.75 1.35
N HIS A 232 13.46 -7.54 1.77
CA HIS A 232 13.10 -8.81 1.14
C HIS A 232 11.65 -8.80 0.66
N VAL A 233 11.35 -9.70 -0.29
CA VAL A 233 9.98 -9.95 -0.77
C VAL A 233 9.08 -10.41 0.38
N GLU A 234 7.81 -10.03 0.34
CA GLU A 234 6.86 -10.24 1.43
C GLU A 234 6.72 -11.72 1.75
N TYR A 235 6.73 -12.02 3.04
CA TYR A 235 6.60 -13.39 3.55
C TYR A 235 7.73 -14.35 3.06
N GLN A 236 8.85 -13.83 2.55
CA GLN A 236 10.01 -14.61 2.08
C GLN A 236 11.35 -13.95 2.43
N SER A 237 12.16 -14.58 3.29
CA SER A 237 13.41 -13.99 3.80
C SER A 237 14.63 -14.10 2.86
N MET A 238 14.47 -14.57 1.63
CA MET A 238 15.59 -14.97 0.75
C MET A 238 15.64 -14.22 -0.59
N LEU A 239 14.55 -13.56 -0.99
CA LEU A 239 14.51 -12.79 -2.24
C LEU A 239 14.67 -11.31 -1.92
N PRO A 240 15.75 -10.65 -2.37
CA PRO A 240 15.97 -9.24 -2.06
C PRO A 240 15.02 -8.35 -2.85
N ASP A 241 14.47 -7.35 -2.18
CA ASP A 241 13.61 -6.31 -2.74
C ASP A 241 14.15 -4.91 -2.33
N LEU A 242 13.48 -3.86 -2.79
CA LEU A 242 13.82 -2.48 -2.47
C LEU A 242 12.55 -1.65 -2.20
N VAL A 243 12.64 -0.82 -1.17
CA VAL A 243 11.72 0.29 -0.90
C VAL A 243 12.46 1.58 -1.17
N LEU A 244 11.86 2.50 -1.94
CA LEU A 244 12.37 3.86 -2.07
C LEU A 244 11.60 4.78 -1.14
N GLU A 245 12.35 5.58 -0.40
CA GLU A 245 11.81 6.70 0.36
C GLU A 245 12.37 7.99 -0.23
N SER A 246 11.50 8.85 -0.75
CA SER A 246 11.87 10.05 -1.49
C SER A 246 11.25 11.29 -0.86
N GLU A 247 12.08 12.19 -0.35
CA GLU A 247 11.67 13.50 0.15
C GLU A 247 11.62 14.50 -1.01
N TYR A 248 10.49 15.20 -1.17
CA TYR A 248 10.31 16.23 -2.19
C TYR A 248 10.99 17.54 -1.75
N LEU A 249 11.91 18.06 -2.56
CA LEU A 249 12.69 19.26 -2.25
C LEU A 249 12.00 20.56 -2.67
N GLY A 250 10.93 20.48 -3.47
CA GLY A 250 10.28 21.62 -4.08
C GLY A 250 10.99 22.11 -5.36
N GLY A 251 10.26 22.84 -6.19
CA GLY A 251 10.73 23.45 -7.43
C GLY A 251 10.06 24.79 -7.68
#